data_AF-A0A3N5WTC6-F1
#
_entry.id   AF-A0A3N5WTC6-F1
#
_cell.length_a   1.000
_cell.length_b   1.000
_cell.length_c   1.000
_cell.angle_alpha   90.00
_cell.angle_beta   90.00
_cell.angle_gamma   90.00
#
_symmetry.space_group_name_H-M   'P 1'
#
loop_
_entity.id
_entity.type
_entity.pdbx_description
1 polymer ?
#
loop_
_entity_poly.entity_id
_entity_poly.type
_entity_poly.pdbx_seq_one_letter_code
_entity_poly.pdbx_strand_id
1 'polypeptide(L)'
;MLVRTDQLLLKDHLAPITSSLGFIEGETSRTVEVFIGWQKEVQKKGSLAQFLLSNARSHNISGNLEQIFRSLLPLQKIGASRFLFIPTRTGWTAFVDNGYRGTDPAAIAHLANLLKSRSVWIVSIPHPLQNAGVPRKGRQGALIFEVYGHTRTHWLNLIRSIRLENDAGEWQFEQSGEPLPFEQARRYFDFDLMKRYLQELGLTPFEENFYLPDSNGAILVEINKPWKAENVSLEEARRLNGIDDSPVSPRGKEASS
;
A
#
# COMPACT_ATOMS: atom_id res chain seq x y z
N MET A 1 0.42 21.88 -0.62
CA MET A 1 -0.04 20.57 -0.12
C MET A 1 0.24 19.57 -1.23
N LEU A 2 1.04 18.52 -0.96
CA LEU A 2 1.55 17.62 -2.01
C LEU A 2 0.47 16.68 -2.58
N VAL A 3 -0.52 16.33 -1.77
CA VAL A 3 -1.67 15.50 -2.14
C VAL A 3 -2.89 15.98 -1.36
N ARG A 4 -4.05 16.07 -2.00
CA ARG A 4 -5.33 16.31 -1.32
C ARG A 4 -6.10 15.00 -1.14
N THR A 5 -6.85 14.88 -0.05
CA THR A 5 -7.59 13.65 0.29
C THR A 5 -8.65 13.29 -0.74
N ASP A 6 -9.29 14.27 -1.39
CA ASP A 6 -10.28 14.06 -2.46
C ASP A 6 -9.70 13.42 -3.73
N GLN A 7 -8.37 13.44 -3.89
CA GLN A 7 -7.66 12.84 -5.03
C GLN A 7 -7.13 11.43 -4.74
N LEU A 8 -7.24 10.95 -3.49
CA LEU A 8 -6.79 9.63 -3.08
C LEU A 8 -7.89 8.59 -3.28
N LEU A 9 -7.47 7.32 -3.38
CA LEU A 9 -8.39 6.20 -3.52
C LEU A 9 -9.39 6.19 -2.37
N LEU A 10 -10.68 6.11 -2.73
CA LEU A 10 -11.80 6.18 -1.80
C LEU A 10 -11.76 7.41 -0.85
N LYS A 11 -11.17 8.52 -1.31
CA LYS A 11 -11.03 9.76 -0.53
C LYS A 11 -10.32 9.56 0.82
N ASP A 12 -9.42 8.59 0.90
CA ASP A 12 -8.54 8.34 2.06
C ASP A 12 -9.25 7.86 3.35
N HIS A 13 -10.53 7.51 3.27
CA HIS A 13 -11.33 7.05 4.42
C HIS A 13 -10.94 5.65 4.93
N LEU A 14 -10.27 4.84 4.12
CA LEU A 14 -9.72 3.52 4.51
C LEU A 14 -8.22 3.57 4.82
N ALA A 15 -7.59 4.75 4.83
CA ALA A 15 -6.22 4.87 5.30
C ALA A 15 -6.07 4.26 6.71
N PRO A 16 -4.97 3.54 7.00
CA PRO A 16 -3.76 3.45 6.18
C PRO A 16 -3.79 2.36 5.09
N ILE A 17 -4.87 1.58 4.96
CA ILE A 17 -4.96 0.47 3.99
C ILE A 17 -4.73 0.97 2.55
N THR A 18 -5.29 2.13 2.21
CA THR A 18 -5.16 2.73 0.87
C THR A 18 -4.00 3.72 0.76
N SER A 19 -3.20 3.90 1.81
CA SER A 19 -2.08 4.85 1.80
C SER A 19 -0.82 4.28 1.16
N SER A 20 -0.67 2.96 1.13
CA SER A 20 0.37 2.26 0.37
C SER A 20 -0.19 1.04 -0.36
N LEU A 21 0.13 0.93 -1.65
CA LEU A 21 -0.44 -0.06 -2.56
C LEU A 21 0.68 -0.74 -3.35
N GLY A 22 0.59 -2.06 -3.49
CA GLY A 22 1.40 -2.85 -4.41
C GLY A 22 0.66 -3.15 -5.70
N PHE A 23 1.41 -3.27 -6.79
CA PHE A 23 0.94 -3.75 -8.09
C PHE A 23 1.94 -4.76 -8.61
N ILE A 24 1.46 -5.91 -9.03
CA ILE A 24 2.28 -7.00 -9.55
C ILE A 24 1.85 -7.24 -10.99
N GLU A 25 2.79 -7.18 -11.93
CA GLU A 25 2.52 -7.42 -13.34
C GLU A 25 2.23 -8.91 -13.52
N GLY A 26 1.01 -9.24 -13.92
CA GLY A 26 0.52 -10.60 -14.06
C GLY A 26 -0.95 -10.78 -13.69
N GLU A 27 -1.47 -11.95 -14.07
CA GLU A 27 -2.83 -12.39 -13.76
C GLU A 27 -2.98 -12.72 -12.26
N THR A 28 -4.16 -12.42 -11.71
CA THR A 28 -4.41 -12.47 -10.26
C THR A 28 -4.33 -13.89 -9.69
N SER A 29 -4.93 -14.87 -10.36
CA SER A 29 -4.90 -16.27 -9.93
C SER A 29 -3.47 -16.81 -9.89
N ARG A 30 -2.69 -16.54 -10.94
CA ARG A 30 -1.27 -16.93 -11.01
C ARG A 30 -0.44 -16.27 -9.90
N THR A 31 -0.70 -14.99 -9.63
CA THR A 31 -0.02 -14.23 -8.57
C THR A 31 -0.32 -14.85 -7.20
N VAL A 32 -1.58 -15.19 -6.92
CA VAL A 32 -2.01 -15.86 -5.69
C VAL A 32 -1.36 -17.23 -5.53
N GLU A 33 -1.33 -18.04 -6.59
CA GLU A 33 -0.69 -19.37 -6.57
C GLU A 33 0.78 -19.27 -6.15
N VAL A 34 1.52 -18.35 -6.76
CA VAL A 34 2.94 -18.13 -6.47
C VAL A 34 3.13 -17.60 -5.05
N PHE A 35 2.28 -16.68 -4.59
CA PHE A 35 2.31 -16.20 -3.23
C PHE A 35 2.08 -17.32 -2.21
N ILE A 36 1.04 -18.15 -2.40
CA ILE A 36 0.75 -19.29 -1.51
C ILE A 36 1.92 -20.28 -1.51
N GLY A 37 2.49 -20.59 -2.68
CA GLY A 37 3.68 -21.43 -2.80
C GLY A 37 4.86 -20.87 -1.99
N TRP A 38 5.13 -19.58 -2.13
CA TRP A 38 6.16 -18.90 -1.35
C TRP A 38 5.92 -18.96 0.16
N GLN A 39 4.70 -18.69 0.61
CA GLN A 39 4.36 -18.76 2.04
C GLN A 39 4.58 -20.17 2.62
N LYS A 40 4.26 -21.22 1.86
CA LYS A 40 4.57 -22.61 2.25
C LYS A 40 6.09 -22.85 2.38
N GLU A 41 6.91 -22.30 1.48
CA GLU A 41 8.37 -22.44 1.56
C GLU A 41 8.98 -21.69 2.75
N VAL A 42 8.47 -20.49 3.06
CA VAL A 42 8.87 -19.75 4.27
C VAL A 42 8.54 -20.55 5.53
N GLN A 43 7.37 -21.19 5.57
CA GLN A 43 6.95 -22.03 6.69
C GLN A 43 7.80 -23.28 6.87
N LYS A 44 8.25 -23.93 5.78
CA LYS A 44 9.18 -25.09 5.85
C LYS A 44 10.53 -24.75 6.49
N LYS A 45 10.96 -23.49 6.39
CA LYS A 45 12.20 -23.00 7.01
C LYS A 45 12.03 -22.66 8.50
N GLY A 46 10.78 -22.65 9.01
CA GLY A 46 10.46 -22.52 10.42
C GLY A 46 10.52 -23.86 11.17
N SER A 47 10.14 -23.89 12.45
CA SER A 47 10.09 -25.15 13.21
C SER A 47 8.98 -26.07 12.67
N LEU A 48 9.15 -27.40 12.83
CA LEU A 48 8.14 -28.39 12.41
C LEU A 48 6.74 -28.10 13.01
N ALA A 49 6.68 -27.61 14.26
CA ALA A 49 5.44 -27.18 14.90
C ALA A 49 4.80 -25.96 14.21
N GLN A 50 5.63 -25.01 13.76
CA GLN A 50 5.19 -23.82 13.04
C GLN A 50 4.65 -24.17 11.65
N PHE A 51 5.30 -25.10 10.97
CA PHE A 51 4.86 -25.65 9.68
C PHE A 51 3.54 -26.41 9.79
N LEU A 52 3.37 -27.28 10.80
CA LEU A 52 2.14 -28.07 10.98
C LEU A 52 0.91 -27.23 11.37
N LEU A 53 1.12 -26.08 12.03
CA LEU A 53 0.05 -25.21 12.51
C LEU A 53 -0.31 -24.07 11.54
N SER A 54 0.56 -23.76 10.58
CA SER A 54 0.32 -22.69 9.61
C SER A 54 -0.30 -23.22 8.33
N ASN A 55 -1.44 -22.66 7.95
CA ASN A 55 -2.14 -22.99 6.71
C ASN A 55 -2.55 -21.69 6.03
N ALA A 56 -2.22 -21.57 4.75
CA ALA A 56 -2.75 -20.54 3.88
C ALA A 56 -4.06 -21.03 3.26
N ARG A 57 -5.11 -20.21 3.32
CA ARG A 57 -6.39 -20.43 2.65
C ARG A 57 -6.65 -19.25 1.73
N SER A 58 -7.09 -19.54 0.52
CA SER A 58 -7.55 -18.51 -0.42
C SER A 58 -9.01 -18.73 -0.76
N HIS A 59 -9.76 -17.66 -0.90
CA HIS A 59 -11.13 -17.70 -1.40
C HIS A 59 -11.47 -16.42 -2.15
N ASN A 60 -12.40 -16.52 -3.10
CA ASN A 60 -12.92 -15.37 -3.81
C ASN A 60 -13.82 -14.57 -2.87
N ILE A 61 -13.71 -13.25 -2.94
CA ILE A 61 -14.58 -12.29 -2.27
C ILE A 61 -15.16 -11.34 -3.30
N SER A 62 -16.45 -11.05 -3.16
CA SER A 62 -17.18 -10.16 -4.07
C SER A 62 -17.78 -9.00 -3.28
N GLY A 63 -18.02 -7.89 -3.95
CA GLY A 63 -18.52 -6.66 -3.35
C GLY A 63 -18.00 -5.44 -4.10
N ASN A 64 -18.38 -4.26 -3.63
CA ASN A 64 -17.75 -3.02 -4.10
C ASN A 64 -16.32 -2.90 -3.57
N LEU A 65 -15.54 -1.98 -4.13
CA LEU A 65 -14.13 -1.83 -3.81
C LEU A 65 -13.89 -1.59 -2.30
N GLU A 66 -14.71 -0.74 -1.66
CA GLU A 66 -14.62 -0.49 -0.23
C GLU A 66 -14.82 -1.77 0.61
N GLN A 67 -15.85 -2.56 0.30
CA GLN A 67 -16.12 -3.84 0.95
C GLN A 67 -14.95 -4.82 0.79
N ILE A 68 -14.36 -4.85 -0.41
CA ILE A 68 -13.20 -5.68 -0.74
C ILE A 68 -11.98 -5.30 0.12
N PHE A 69 -11.66 -4.01 0.26
CA PHE A 69 -10.60 -3.54 1.15
C PHE A 69 -10.91 -3.82 2.64
N ARG A 70 -12.16 -3.67 3.07
CA ARG A 70 -12.57 -3.96 4.46
C ARG A 70 -12.42 -5.42 4.87
N SER A 71 -12.28 -6.34 3.92
CA SER A 71 -11.99 -7.76 4.22
C SER A 71 -10.63 -7.97 4.91
N LEU A 72 -9.72 -6.99 4.81
CA LEU A 72 -8.44 -6.98 5.52
C LEU A 72 -8.61 -6.74 7.03
N LEU A 73 -9.77 -6.27 7.52
CA LEU A 73 -9.99 -5.97 8.94
C LEU A 73 -10.24 -7.23 9.78
N PRO A 74 -9.57 -7.41 10.95
CA PRO A 74 -8.76 -6.41 11.64
C PRO A 74 -7.33 -6.27 11.10
N LEU A 75 -6.75 -5.09 11.29
CA LEU A 75 -5.36 -4.81 10.97
C LEU A 75 -4.44 -5.40 12.04
N GLN A 76 -3.15 -5.57 11.74
CA GLN A 76 -2.17 -6.20 12.61
C GLN A 76 -0.93 -5.33 12.81
N LYS A 77 -0.45 -5.27 14.06
CA LYS A 77 0.79 -4.55 14.38
C LYS A 77 2.03 -5.23 13.84
N ILE A 78 2.05 -6.56 13.88
CA ILE A 78 3.21 -7.38 13.54
C ILE A 78 2.75 -8.55 12.69
N GLY A 79 3.41 -8.69 11.53
CA GLY A 79 3.25 -9.81 10.63
C GLY A 79 1.81 -9.92 10.10
N ALA A 80 1.55 -9.30 8.96
CA ALA A 80 0.29 -9.43 8.24
C ALA A 80 -0.12 -10.90 8.02
N SER A 81 -1.40 -11.19 8.20
CA SER A 81 -1.98 -12.52 8.02
C SER A 81 -3.05 -12.54 6.94
N ARG A 82 -3.42 -11.39 6.39
CA ARG A 82 -4.39 -11.26 5.31
C ARG A 82 -3.80 -10.47 4.17
N PHE A 83 -3.98 -11.00 2.96
CA PHE A 83 -3.40 -10.47 1.74
C PHE A 83 -4.48 -10.48 0.67
N LEU A 84 -4.70 -9.32 0.08
CA LEU A 84 -5.73 -9.07 -0.90
C LEU A 84 -5.10 -8.95 -2.28
N PHE A 85 -5.62 -9.69 -3.24
CA PHE A 85 -5.21 -9.68 -4.63
C PHE A 85 -6.40 -9.25 -5.48
N ILE A 86 -6.33 -8.06 -6.07
CA ILE A 86 -7.44 -7.45 -6.80
C ILE A 86 -7.07 -7.37 -8.28
N PRO A 87 -7.86 -7.97 -9.18
CA PRO A 87 -7.66 -7.78 -10.61
C PRO A 87 -7.88 -6.31 -10.98
N THR A 88 -7.08 -5.81 -11.91
CA THR A 88 -7.21 -4.44 -12.45
C THR A 88 -7.61 -4.47 -13.92
N ARG A 89 -8.00 -3.32 -14.47
CA ARG A 89 -8.33 -3.14 -15.90
C ARG A 89 -7.19 -3.48 -16.87
N THR A 90 -5.99 -3.62 -16.36
CA THR A 90 -4.78 -3.88 -17.15
C THR A 90 -4.14 -5.19 -16.69
N GLY A 91 -3.01 -5.58 -17.28
CA GLY A 91 -2.27 -6.79 -16.89
C GLY A 91 -1.63 -6.76 -15.51
N TRP A 92 -2.15 -5.96 -14.57
CA TRP A 92 -1.66 -5.81 -13.20
C TRP A 92 -2.65 -6.39 -12.20
N THR A 93 -2.11 -6.94 -11.12
CA THR A 93 -2.85 -7.35 -9.92
C THR A 93 -2.46 -6.41 -8.78
N ALA A 94 -3.43 -5.74 -8.17
CA ALA A 94 -3.18 -4.95 -6.97
C ALA A 94 -3.03 -5.87 -5.75
N PHE A 95 -2.07 -5.53 -4.88
CA PHE A 95 -1.68 -6.29 -3.71
C PHE A 95 -1.69 -5.40 -2.47
N VAL A 96 -2.39 -5.84 -1.43
CA VAL A 96 -2.57 -5.10 -0.18
C VAL A 96 -2.56 -6.08 0.98
N ASP A 97 -1.93 -5.74 2.09
CA ASP A 97 -1.94 -6.57 3.29
C ASP A 97 -2.62 -5.86 4.48
N ASN A 98 -2.89 -6.61 5.55
CA ASN A 98 -3.56 -6.05 6.75
C ASN A 98 -2.59 -5.44 7.77
N GLY A 99 -1.42 -4.97 7.37
CA GLY A 99 -0.52 -4.21 8.23
C GLY A 99 -1.14 -2.89 8.70
N TYR A 100 -1.04 -2.58 9.99
CA TYR A 100 -1.62 -1.34 10.53
C TYR A 100 -0.96 -0.05 10.04
N ARG A 101 0.18 -0.13 9.34
CA ARG A 101 0.89 0.99 8.71
C ARG A 101 0.72 1.02 7.18
N GLY A 102 -0.14 0.18 6.64
CA GLY A 102 -0.25 -0.09 5.21
C GLY A 102 0.61 -1.26 4.76
N THR A 103 0.55 -1.55 3.47
CA THR A 103 1.20 -2.67 2.80
C THR A 103 2.73 -2.59 2.85
N ASP A 104 3.38 -3.72 3.16
CA ASP A 104 4.84 -3.86 3.20
C ASP A 104 5.42 -4.08 1.78
N PRO A 105 6.39 -3.26 1.32
CA PRO A 105 7.05 -3.44 0.01
C PRO A 105 7.82 -4.75 -0.13
N ALA A 106 8.25 -5.40 0.96
CA ALA A 106 9.09 -6.59 0.90
C ALA A 106 8.42 -7.75 0.16
N ALA A 107 7.12 -7.96 0.36
CA ALA A 107 6.36 -9.00 -0.35
C ALA A 107 6.23 -8.68 -1.84
N ILE A 108 5.99 -7.40 -2.18
CA ILE A 108 5.84 -6.90 -3.55
C ILE A 108 7.15 -7.09 -4.34
N ALA A 109 8.26 -6.69 -3.73
CA ALA A 109 9.61 -6.90 -4.25
C ALA A 109 9.89 -8.40 -4.46
N HIS A 110 9.59 -9.23 -3.47
CA HIS A 110 9.84 -10.67 -3.59
C HIS A 110 9.02 -11.33 -4.70
N LEU A 111 7.75 -10.95 -4.86
CA LEU A 111 6.86 -11.48 -5.90
C LEU A 111 7.33 -11.12 -7.31
N ALA A 112 7.91 -9.93 -7.53
CA ALA A 112 8.53 -9.58 -8.81
C ALA A 112 9.62 -10.60 -9.21
N ASN A 113 10.42 -11.06 -8.24
CA ASN A 113 11.45 -12.07 -8.48
C ASN A 113 10.85 -13.45 -8.81
N LEU A 114 9.85 -13.88 -8.03
CA LEU A 114 9.24 -15.20 -8.18
C LEU A 114 8.46 -15.34 -9.50
N LEU A 115 7.71 -14.30 -9.87
CA LEU A 115 6.89 -14.27 -11.08
C LEU A 115 7.68 -13.94 -12.35
N LYS A 116 8.94 -13.52 -12.21
CA LYS A 116 9.79 -13.03 -13.31
C LYS A 116 9.16 -11.85 -14.05
N SER A 117 8.50 -10.98 -13.30
CA SER A 117 7.78 -9.81 -13.82
C SER A 117 8.19 -8.53 -13.05
N ARG A 118 7.58 -7.39 -13.40
CA ARG A 118 7.75 -6.15 -12.65
C ARG A 118 6.73 -6.06 -11.53
N SER A 119 7.10 -5.35 -10.47
CA SER A 119 6.14 -4.88 -9.46
C SER A 119 6.34 -3.39 -9.22
N VAL A 120 5.28 -2.71 -8.79
CA VAL A 120 5.30 -1.30 -8.37
C VAL A 120 4.78 -1.20 -6.95
N TRP A 121 5.46 -0.46 -6.10
CA TRP A 121 4.93 -0.05 -4.79
C TRP A 121 4.81 1.47 -4.77
N ILE A 122 3.67 1.96 -4.29
CA ILE A 122 3.44 3.38 -4.13
C ILE A 122 3.01 3.73 -2.72
N VAL A 123 3.36 4.93 -2.29
CA VAL A 123 2.84 5.57 -1.07
C VAL A 123 2.29 6.93 -1.44
N SER A 124 1.12 7.26 -0.92
CA SER A 124 0.48 8.57 -1.11
C SER A 124 -0.19 9.01 0.18
N ILE A 125 0.54 9.80 0.96
CA ILE A 125 0.10 10.30 2.25
C ILE A 125 0.03 11.83 2.17
N PRO A 126 -1.14 12.44 2.41
CA PRO A 126 -1.25 13.88 2.44
C PRO A 126 -0.53 14.43 3.69
N HIS A 127 -0.16 15.71 3.64
CA HIS A 127 0.50 16.38 4.75
C HIS A 127 -0.45 17.39 5.43
N PRO A 128 -1.41 16.95 6.27
CA PRO A 128 -2.23 17.85 7.06
C PRO A 128 -1.51 18.33 8.33
N LEU A 129 -0.27 17.87 8.60
CA LEU A 129 0.50 18.26 9.77
C LEU A 129 0.60 19.79 9.83
N GLN A 130 -0.02 20.38 10.85
CA GLN A 130 0.10 21.81 11.10
C GLN A 130 1.31 22.05 11.99
N ASN A 131 2.15 23.01 11.63
CA ASN A 131 3.29 23.45 12.45
C ASN A 131 2.87 24.14 13.77
N ALA A 132 1.56 24.31 14.01
CA ALA A 132 1.01 24.99 15.18
C ALA A 132 0.34 23.99 16.13
N GLY A 133 0.89 23.84 17.34
CA GLY A 133 0.35 23.02 18.43
C GLY A 133 1.33 21.93 18.90
N VAL A 134 1.50 21.80 20.21
CA VAL A 134 2.21 20.70 20.87
C VAL A 134 1.17 19.85 21.61
N PRO A 135 1.07 18.53 21.35
CA PRO A 135 1.83 17.76 20.35
C PRO A 135 1.40 18.09 18.91
N ARG A 136 2.33 17.94 17.94
CA ARG A 136 2.04 18.10 16.51
C ARG A 136 0.91 17.12 16.12
N LYS A 137 -0.15 17.62 15.49
CA LYS A 137 -1.30 16.82 15.05
C LYS A 137 -1.30 16.67 13.53
N GLY A 138 -1.51 15.44 13.05
CA GLY A 138 -1.62 15.11 11.63
C GLY A 138 -0.55 14.13 11.13
N ARG A 139 -0.62 13.81 9.83
CA ARG A 139 0.32 12.91 9.15
C ARG A 139 1.52 13.62 8.57
N GLN A 140 2.67 12.96 8.68
CA GLN A 140 3.83 13.20 7.85
C GLN A 140 3.50 12.79 6.41
N GLY A 141 3.60 13.73 5.47
CA GLY A 141 3.22 13.46 4.09
C GLY A 141 4.31 12.68 3.36
N ALA A 142 3.91 11.88 2.39
CA ALA A 142 4.83 11.09 1.58
C ALA A 142 4.27 10.84 0.18
N LEU A 143 5.16 10.88 -0.80
CA LEU A 143 4.97 10.40 -2.16
C LEU A 143 6.14 9.49 -2.49
N ILE A 144 5.86 8.20 -2.63
CA ILE A 144 6.87 7.20 -2.94
C ILE A 144 6.43 6.42 -4.16
N PHE A 145 7.35 6.23 -5.09
CA PHE A 145 7.19 5.43 -6.29
C PHE A 145 8.41 4.52 -6.43
N GLU A 146 8.20 3.21 -6.35
CA GLU A 146 9.26 2.22 -6.48
C GLU A 146 8.89 1.14 -7.47
N VAL A 147 9.82 0.80 -8.35
CA VAL A 147 9.69 -0.26 -9.33
C VAL A 147 10.70 -1.35 -9.03
N TYR A 148 10.21 -2.58 -8.98
CA TYR A 148 10.98 -3.79 -8.71
C TYR A 148 10.98 -4.69 -9.94
N GLY A 149 12.11 -5.33 -10.22
CA GLY A 149 12.28 -6.27 -11.34
C GLY A 149 12.51 -7.70 -10.90
N HIS A 150 12.76 -8.60 -11.84
CA HIS A 150 13.04 -10.00 -11.48
C HIS A 150 14.51 -10.29 -11.12
N THR A 151 15.41 -9.35 -11.39
CA THR A 151 16.86 -9.49 -11.19
C THR A 151 17.26 -8.82 -9.88
N ARG A 152 18.11 -9.48 -9.09
CA ARG A 152 18.66 -8.87 -7.87
C ARG A 152 19.54 -7.67 -8.23
N THR A 153 19.40 -6.61 -7.46
CA THR A 153 20.28 -5.43 -7.50
C THR A 153 21.02 -5.32 -6.17
N HIS A 154 21.77 -4.24 -5.97
CA HIS A 154 22.46 -4.01 -4.69
C HIS A 154 21.47 -3.82 -3.51
N TRP A 155 20.24 -3.40 -3.80
CA TRP A 155 19.14 -3.30 -2.84
C TRP A 155 17.92 -4.09 -3.34
N LEU A 156 17.72 -5.30 -2.79
CA LEU A 156 16.69 -6.25 -3.21
C LEU A 156 16.76 -6.55 -4.73
N ASN A 157 15.78 -6.05 -5.46
CA ASN A 157 15.59 -6.10 -6.90
C ASN A 157 15.01 -4.77 -7.41
N LEU A 158 15.35 -3.68 -6.71
CA LEU A 158 14.89 -2.33 -7.00
C LEU A 158 15.49 -1.86 -8.33
N ILE A 159 14.62 -1.50 -9.28
CA ILE A 159 14.97 -0.89 -10.57
C ILE A 159 15.07 0.62 -10.43
N ARG A 160 14.04 1.22 -9.80
CA ARG A 160 13.89 2.67 -9.68
C ARG A 160 13.18 3.00 -8.38
N SER A 161 13.67 4.00 -7.65
CA SER A 161 13.00 4.58 -6.49
C SER A 161 12.99 6.10 -6.61
N ILE A 162 11.83 6.70 -6.32
CA ILE A 162 11.65 8.14 -6.16
C ILE A 162 10.84 8.35 -4.88
N ARG A 163 11.41 9.04 -3.90
CA ARG A 163 10.83 9.28 -2.58
C ARG A 163 10.82 10.77 -2.30
N LEU A 164 9.65 11.30 -1.96
CA LEU A 164 9.48 12.61 -1.37
C LEU A 164 8.68 12.44 -0.08
N GLU A 165 9.34 12.51 1.07
CA GLU A 165 8.72 12.25 2.37
C GLU A 165 9.10 13.29 3.41
N ASN A 166 8.19 13.53 4.34
CA ASN A 166 8.44 14.39 5.48
C ASN A 166 8.89 13.55 6.67
N ASP A 167 10.18 13.58 6.98
CA ASP A 167 10.71 12.93 8.17
C ASP A 167 10.91 13.96 9.29
N ALA A 168 10.23 13.74 10.41
CA ALA A 168 10.25 14.61 11.60
C ALA A 168 10.03 16.13 11.37
N GLY A 169 9.45 16.53 10.23
CA GLY A 169 9.23 17.93 9.86
C GLY A 169 10.13 18.43 8.72
N GLU A 170 11.12 17.64 8.31
CA GLU A 170 12.01 17.96 7.20
C GLU A 170 11.60 17.19 5.94
N TRP A 171 11.52 17.88 4.80
CA TRP A 171 11.24 17.24 3.52
C TRP A 171 12.54 16.69 2.95
N GLN A 172 12.54 15.37 2.71
CA GLN A 172 13.62 14.66 2.06
C GLN A 172 13.17 14.23 0.67
N PHE A 173 14.03 14.47 -0.32
CA PHE A 173 13.86 14.00 -1.68
C PHE A 173 15.01 13.08 -2.04
N GLU A 174 14.69 11.83 -2.34
CA GLU A 174 15.66 10.81 -2.69
C GLU A 174 15.27 10.12 -4.00
N GLN A 175 16.27 9.76 -4.79
CA GLN A 175 16.08 8.94 -5.97
C GLN A 175 17.26 8.00 -6.18
N SER A 176 16.98 6.79 -6.64
CA SER A 176 18.00 5.77 -6.92
C SER A 176 17.58 4.85 -8.06
N GLY A 177 18.55 4.21 -8.70
CA GLY A 177 18.32 3.39 -9.89
C GLY A 177 18.19 4.22 -11.18
N GLU A 178 18.23 3.53 -12.31
CA GLU A 178 18.19 4.16 -13.64
C GLU A 178 16.81 4.75 -13.93
N PRO A 179 16.71 6.02 -14.37
CA PRO A 179 15.45 6.60 -14.79
C PRO A 179 14.73 5.75 -15.84
N LEU A 180 13.42 5.58 -15.68
CA LEU A 180 12.60 4.87 -16.66
C LEU A 180 12.50 5.70 -17.97
N PRO A 181 12.30 5.08 -19.14
CA PRO A 181 12.35 5.77 -20.44
C PRO A 181 11.36 6.94 -20.59
N PHE A 182 10.27 6.93 -19.84
CA PHE A 182 9.24 7.97 -19.84
C PHE A 182 9.45 9.05 -18.76
N GLU A 183 10.46 8.91 -17.89
CA GLU A 183 10.70 9.90 -16.84
C GLU A 183 11.09 11.25 -17.45
N GLN A 184 10.43 12.30 -16.99
CA GLN A 184 10.77 13.66 -17.36
C GLN A 184 11.83 14.16 -16.39
N ALA A 185 12.94 14.69 -16.92
CA ALA A 185 13.89 15.43 -16.11
C ALA A 185 13.20 16.68 -15.54
N ARG A 186 12.76 16.60 -14.28
CA ARG A 186 12.11 17.69 -13.56
C ARG A 186 12.79 17.94 -12.24
N ARG A 187 12.71 19.19 -11.78
CA ARG A 187 13.31 19.64 -10.52
C ARG A 187 12.55 19.15 -9.28
N TYR A 188 11.29 18.75 -9.41
CA TYR A 188 10.44 18.34 -8.29
C TYR A 188 9.54 17.16 -8.66
N PHE A 189 9.35 16.26 -7.69
CA PHE A 189 8.40 15.15 -7.75
C PHE A 189 7.11 15.56 -7.03
N ASP A 190 5.98 15.43 -7.69
CA ASP A 190 4.65 15.75 -7.15
C ASP A 190 3.63 14.67 -7.53
N PHE A 191 2.42 14.79 -6.99
CA PHE A 191 1.38 13.78 -7.17
C PHE A 191 0.92 13.64 -8.63
N ASP A 192 0.90 14.74 -9.38
CA ASP A 192 0.52 14.71 -10.80
C ASP A 192 1.60 14.04 -11.65
N LEU A 193 2.88 14.27 -11.35
CA LEU A 193 3.98 13.56 -12.00
C LEU A 193 3.97 12.07 -11.67
N MET A 194 3.72 11.69 -10.41
CA MET A 194 3.58 10.29 -10.03
C MET A 194 2.42 9.61 -10.78
N LYS A 195 1.25 10.25 -10.87
CA LYS A 195 0.13 9.74 -11.67
C LYS A 195 0.50 9.53 -13.14
N ARG A 196 1.23 10.47 -13.75
CA ARG A 196 1.72 10.30 -15.14
C ARG A 196 2.64 9.09 -15.26
N TYR A 197 3.60 8.93 -14.36
CA TYR A 197 4.50 7.77 -14.37
C TYR A 197 3.76 6.44 -14.19
N LEU A 198 2.73 6.43 -13.34
CA LEU A 198 1.86 5.28 -13.18
C LEU A 198 1.05 4.99 -14.45
N GLN A 199 0.52 6.01 -15.12
CA GLN A 199 -0.21 5.86 -16.38
C GLN A 199 0.67 5.28 -17.50
N GLU A 200 1.94 5.68 -17.60
CA GLU A 200 2.91 5.08 -18.54
C GLU A 200 3.17 3.59 -18.28
N LEU A 201 2.91 3.12 -17.05
CA LEU A 201 2.94 1.70 -16.68
C LEU A 201 1.57 1.01 -16.82
N GLY A 202 0.53 1.73 -17.24
CA GLY A 202 -0.85 1.23 -17.31
C GLY A 202 -1.60 1.21 -15.97
N LEU A 203 -1.12 1.95 -14.97
CA LEU A 203 -1.69 1.98 -13.62
C LEU A 203 -2.48 3.28 -13.39
N THR A 204 -3.73 3.17 -12.93
CA THR A 204 -4.56 4.30 -12.47
C THR A 204 -5.10 4.06 -11.06
N PRO A 205 -4.22 3.94 -10.04
CA PRO A 205 -4.56 3.36 -8.74
C PRO A 205 -5.45 4.24 -7.84
N PHE A 206 -5.66 5.49 -8.23
CA PHE A 206 -6.54 6.42 -7.52
C PHE A 206 -7.95 6.48 -8.10
N GLU A 207 -8.22 5.72 -9.17
CA GLU A 207 -9.53 5.63 -9.82
C GLU A 207 -10.20 4.32 -9.40
N GLU A 208 -11.38 4.38 -8.77
CA GLU A 208 -12.06 3.16 -8.28
C GLU A 208 -12.39 2.18 -9.41
N ASN A 209 -12.70 2.71 -10.60
CA ASN A 209 -13.05 1.90 -11.77
C ASN A 209 -11.85 1.11 -12.33
N PHE A 210 -10.61 1.41 -11.93
CA PHE A 210 -9.40 0.67 -12.29
C PHE A 210 -9.42 -0.76 -11.75
N TYR A 211 -10.08 -0.96 -10.62
CA TYR A 211 -10.17 -2.23 -9.91
C TYR A 211 -11.42 -3.01 -10.34
N LEU A 212 -11.35 -4.34 -10.26
CA LEU A 212 -12.50 -5.23 -10.44
C LEU A 212 -13.21 -5.07 -11.80
N PRO A 213 -12.50 -5.06 -12.95
CA PRO A 213 -13.09 -4.75 -14.26
C PRO A 213 -14.23 -5.70 -14.66
N ASP A 214 -14.10 -6.99 -14.35
CA ASP A 214 -15.00 -8.05 -14.83
C ASP A 214 -15.89 -8.64 -13.72
N SER A 215 -16.03 -7.95 -12.58
CA SER A 215 -16.89 -8.32 -11.43
C SER A 215 -16.67 -9.70 -10.78
N ASN A 216 -15.69 -10.49 -11.24
CA ASN A 216 -15.28 -11.78 -10.63
C ASN A 216 -14.72 -11.66 -9.20
N GLY A 217 -14.68 -10.44 -8.64
CA GLY A 217 -14.25 -10.16 -7.29
C GLY A 217 -12.73 -10.08 -7.15
N ALA A 218 -12.27 -10.14 -5.90
CA ALA A 218 -10.87 -10.24 -5.53
C ALA A 218 -10.60 -11.59 -4.85
N ILE A 219 -9.32 -11.94 -4.68
CA ILE A 219 -8.92 -13.12 -3.93
C ILE A 219 -8.34 -12.67 -2.59
N LEU A 220 -8.94 -13.15 -1.49
CA LEU A 220 -8.40 -12.98 -0.15
C LEU A 220 -7.59 -14.22 0.23
N VAL A 221 -6.34 -14.03 0.62
CA VAL A 221 -5.47 -15.06 1.20
C VAL A 221 -5.33 -14.80 2.69
N GLU A 222 -5.70 -15.79 3.51
CA GLU A 222 -5.52 -15.77 4.95
C GLU A 222 -4.49 -16.80 5.38
N ILE A 223 -3.54 -16.38 6.22
CA ILE A 223 -2.48 -17.23 6.76
C ILE A 223 -2.72 -17.39 8.25
N ASN A 224 -3.03 -18.62 8.66
CA ASN A 224 -3.05 -18.94 10.08
C ASN A 224 -1.62 -18.95 10.63
N LYS A 225 -1.37 -18.12 11.64
CA LYS A 225 -0.08 -18.07 12.35
C LYS A 225 -0.22 -18.80 13.68
N PRO A 226 0.81 -19.52 14.14
CA PRO A 226 0.74 -20.23 15.41
C PRO A 226 0.90 -19.30 16.63
N TRP A 227 1.19 -18.02 16.41
CA TRP A 227 1.18 -16.98 17.45
C TRP A 227 0.03 -16.02 17.22
N LYS A 228 -0.50 -15.46 18.31
CA LYS A 228 -1.56 -14.46 18.26
C LYS A 228 -0.96 -13.10 17.90
N ALA A 229 -1.25 -12.62 16.69
CA ALA A 229 -0.93 -11.24 16.32
C ALA A 229 -1.85 -10.27 17.07
N GLU A 230 -1.32 -9.10 17.45
CA GLU A 230 -2.11 -8.04 18.06
C GLU A 230 -2.98 -7.38 16.98
N ASN A 231 -4.30 -7.52 17.12
CA ASN A 231 -5.29 -6.95 16.23
C ASN A 231 -5.57 -5.48 16.57
N VAL A 232 -5.80 -4.68 15.54
CA VAL A 232 -6.05 -3.25 15.61
C VAL A 232 -7.27 -2.95 14.74
N SER A 233 -8.22 -2.17 15.27
CA SER A 233 -9.35 -1.67 14.47
C SER A 233 -8.87 -0.64 13.45
N LEU A 234 -9.67 -0.36 12.42
CA LEU A 234 -9.33 0.70 11.46
C LEU A 234 -9.19 2.07 12.17
N GLU A 235 -10.11 2.38 13.10
CA GLU A 235 -10.08 3.62 13.89
C GLU A 235 -8.81 3.74 14.72
N GLU A 236 -8.41 2.67 15.41
CA GLU A 236 -7.19 2.68 16.21
C GLU A 236 -5.95 2.80 15.32
N ALA A 237 -5.92 2.12 14.17
CA ALA A 237 -4.83 2.27 13.22
C ALA A 237 -4.75 3.70 12.68
N ARG A 238 -5.89 4.34 12.38
CA ARG A 238 -5.94 5.75 11.97
C ARG A 238 -5.32 6.66 13.03
N ARG A 239 -5.71 6.49 14.29
CA ARG A 239 -5.13 7.22 15.42
C ARG A 239 -3.61 7.02 15.54
N LEU A 240 -3.14 5.76 15.47
CA LEU A 240 -1.72 5.41 15.55
C LEU A 240 -0.89 5.99 14.40
N ASN A 241 -1.51 6.25 13.24
CA ASN A 241 -0.87 6.86 12.09
C ASN A 241 -1.16 8.37 11.99
N GLY A 242 -1.67 9.02 13.05
CA GLY A 242 -1.88 10.48 13.06
C GLY A 242 -2.97 10.97 12.09
N ILE A 243 -3.92 10.10 11.73
CA ILE A 243 -5.09 10.44 10.93
C ILE A 243 -6.21 10.84 11.89
N ASP A 244 -6.58 12.13 11.88
CA ASP A 244 -7.65 12.68 12.70
C ASP A 244 -8.84 13.05 11.81
N ASP A 245 -9.96 12.34 12.01
CA ASP A 245 -11.25 12.62 11.34
C ASP A 245 -12.11 13.60 12.14
N SER A 246 -11.62 14.09 13.29
CA SER A 246 -12.38 15.04 14.10
C SER A 246 -12.67 16.28 13.27
N PRO A 247 -13.94 16.72 13.16
CA PRO A 247 -14.26 17.97 12.48
C PRO A 247 -13.46 19.08 13.14
N VAL A 248 -12.72 19.84 12.33
CA VAL A 248 -12.08 21.08 12.78
C VAL A 248 -13.22 21.96 13.29
N SER A 249 -13.34 22.08 14.61
CA SER A 249 -14.30 22.98 15.22
C SER A 249 -14.08 24.36 14.60
N PRO A 250 -15.09 24.99 13.98
CA PRO A 250 -14.92 26.31 13.40
C PRO A 250 -14.49 27.22 14.54
N ARG A 251 -13.26 27.75 14.46
CA ARG A 251 -12.73 28.69 15.44
C ARG A 251 -13.81 29.76 15.65
N GLY A 252 -14.30 29.86 16.88
CA GLY A 252 -15.28 30.85 17.28
C GLY A 252 -14.83 32.23 16.82
N LYS A 253 -15.54 32.78 15.84
CA LYS A 253 -15.65 34.21 15.65
C LYS A 253 -16.74 34.67 16.62
N GLU A 254 -16.34 35.02 17.84
CA GLU A 254 -17.05 36.01 18.65
C GLU A 254 -15.95 36.93 19.18
N ALA A 255 -15.65 38.00 18.46
CA ALA A 255 -16.37 39.27 18.48
C ALA A 255 -16.25 39.96 19.84
N SER A 256 -15.30 40.90 19.86
CA SER A 256 -15.27 42.13 20.63
C SER A 256 -16.60 42.51 21.29
N SER A 257 -16.58 42.71 22.59
CA SER A 257 -17.37 43.71 23.33
C SER A 257 -16.63 44.05 24.61
#